data_AF-A0A3E2TEU4-F1
#
_entry.id   AF-A0A3E2TEU4-F1
#
_cell.length_a   1.000
_cell.length_b   1.000
_cell.length_c   1.000
_cell.angle_alpha   90.00
_cell.angle_beta   90.00
_cell.angle_gamma   90.00
#
_symmetry.space_group_name_H-M   'P 1'
#
loop_
_entity.id
_entity.type
_entity.pdbx_description
1 polymer ?
#
loop_
_entity_poly.entity_id
_entity_poly.type
_entity_poly.pdbx_seq_one_letter_code
_entity_poly.pdbx_strand_id
1 'polypeptide(L)'
;MDAVKNDVKRLVKIELAAANRKFRMFASNHEGVAVIQKEAVEAAREMGGLHRELNAMWMDVYSNDPQISTKGVYDRAVALAVEAIQVAAMARKFERSQRRNWPGAKEPHYDEEEK
;
A
#
# COMPACT_ATOMS: atom_id res chain seq x y z
N MET A 1 2.80 9.68 -18.24
CA MET A 1 1.84 10.69 -17.76
C MET A 1 1.53 10.35 -16.31
N ASP A 2 2.04 11.13 -15.35
CA ASP A 2 1.90 10.85 -13.90
C ASP A 2 0.72 11.64 -13.30
N ALA A 3 -0.40 11.67 -14.01
CA ALA A 3 -1.54 12.56 -13.72
C ALA A 3 -2.04 12.44 -12.27
N VAL A 4 -1.93 11.24 -11.68
CA VAL A 4 -2.45 10.93 -10.35
C VAL A 4 -1.37 10.93 -9.26
N LYS A 5 -0.08 11.16 -9.58
CA LYS A 5 1.02 10.96 -8.61
C LYS A 5 0.86 11.79 -7.35
N ASN A 6 0.47 13.05 -7.50
CA ASN A 6 0.25 13.95 -6.36
C ASN A 6 -0.97 13.53 -5.53
N ASP A 7 -2.01 13.00 -6.18
CA ASP A 7 -3.19 12.45 -5.51
C ASP A 7 -2.83 11.20 -4.71
N VAL A 8 -2.04 10.30 -5.28
CA VAL A 8 -1.52 9.12 -4.58
C VAL A 8 -0.69 9.53 -3.35
N LYS A 9 0.21 10.51 -3.48
CA LYS A 9 0.96 11.05 -2.32
C LYS A 9 0.03 11.64 -1.25
N ARG A 10 -1.10 12.25 -1.63
CA ARG A 10 -2.12 12.73 -0.68
C ARG A 10 -2.84 11.55 -0.01
N LEU A 11 -3.24 10.53 -0.76
CA LEU A 11 -3.87 9.32 -0.22
C LEU A 11 -2.97 8.58 0.78
N VAL A 12 -1.67 8.50 0.51
CA VAL A 12 -0.69 7.95 1.47
C VAL A 12 -0.70 8.74 2.80
N LYS A 13 -0.81 10.07 2.76
CA LYS A 13 -0.93 10.88 3.99
C LYS A 13 -2.23 10.60 4.74
N ILE A 14 -3.33 10.38 4.02
CA ILE A 14 -4.64 10.04 4.61
C ILE A 14 -4.56 8.68 5.29
N GLU A 15 -4.07 7.66 4.60
CA GLU A 15 -3.94 6.29 5.13
C GLU A 15 -3.03 6.25 6.37
N LEU A 16 -1.89 6.94 6.31
CA LEU A 16 -0.99 7.08 7.44
C LEU A 16 -1.67 7.75 8.65
N ALA A 17 -2.48 8.80 8.42
CA ALA A 17 -3.22 9.46 9.49
C ALA A 17 -4.29 8.53 10.09
N ALA A 18 -4.99 7.75 9.27
CA ALA A 18 -5.97 6.76 9.71
C ALA A 18 -5.30 5.66 10.56
N ALA A 19 -4.19 5.11 10.11
CA ALA A 19 -3.43 4.10 10.84
C ALA A 19 -2.86 4.60 12.18
N ASN A 20 -2.48 5.87 12.26
CA ASN A 20 -2.00 6.48 13.52
C ASN A 20 -3.12 6.82 14.50
N ARG A 21 -4.36 7.03 14.03
CA ARG A 21 -5.54 7.17 14.91
C ARG A 21 -5.94 5.83 15.50
N LYS A 22 -5.84 4.76 14.71
CA LYS A 22 -6.29 3.41 15.10
C LYS A 22 -5.25 2.64 15.92
N PHE A 23 -3.97 2.83 15.62
CA PHE A 23 -2.88 2.06 16.24
C PHE A 23 -1.76 2.99 16.70
N ARG A 24 -1.13 2.63 17.82
CA ARG A 24 0.12 3.28 18.26
C ARG A 24 1.21 3.20 17.19
N MET A 25 2.24 4.02 17.36
CA MET A 25 3.48 3.87 16.60
C MET A 25 4.05 2.46 16.86
N PHE A 26 4.71 1.87 15.85
CA PHE A 26 5.40 0.59 16.02
C PHE A 26 6.34 0.62 17.23
N ALA A 27 6.56 -0.54 17.82
CA ALA A 27 7.35 -0.75 19.04
C ALA A 27 8.51 -1.75 18.86
N SER A 28 8.63 -2.45 17.72
CA SER A 28 9.85 -3.19 17.32
C SER A 28 10.20 -3.00 15.81
N ASN A 29 11.48 -3.14 15.41
CA ASN A 29 11.84 -3.20 13.98
C ASN A 29 11.15 -4.39 13.31
N HIS A 30 11.05 -5.51 14.05
CA HIS A 30 10.30 -6.68 13.64
C HIS A 30 8.82 -6.36 13.40
N GLU A 31 8.16 -5.64 14.31
CA GLU A 31 6.76 -5.23 14.14
C GLU A 31 6.58 -4.34 12.91
N GLY A 32 7.42 -3.30 12.77
CA GLY A 32 7.34 -2.39 11.62
C GLY A 32 7.50 -3.11 10.28
N VAL A 33 8.56 -3.92 10.16
CA VAL A 33 8.82 -4.68 8.92
C VAL A 33 7.75 -5.75 8.68
N ALA A 34 7.26 -6.43 9.73
CA ALA A 34 6.21 -7.44 9.59
C ALA A 34 4.89 -6.82 9.10
N VAL A 35 4.53 -5.63 9.59
CA VAL A 35 3.33 -4.93 9.12
C VAL A 35 3.50 -4.45 7.68
N ILE A 36 4.64 -3.87 7.31
CA ILE A 36 4.92 -3.49 5.91
C ILE A 36 4.83 -4.72 4.99
N GLN A 37 5.43 -5.84 5.41
CA GLN A 37 5.38 -7.10 4.66
C GLN A 37 3.96 -7.62 4.54
N LYS A 38 3.13 -7.49 5.58
CA LYS A 38 1.72 -7.90 5.54
C LYS A 38 0.95 -7.15 4.45
N GLU A 39 1.04 -5.82 4.43
CA GLU A 39 0.37 -5.00 3.40
C GLU A 39 0.92 -5.34 2.00
N ALA A 40 2.22 -5.64 1.87
CA ALA A 40 2.81 -6.03 0.59
C ALA A 40 2.31 -7.41 0.11
N VAL A 41 2.07 -8.34 1.03
CA VAL A 41 1.45 -9.64 0.73
C VAL A 41 -0.02 -9.45 0.32
N GLU A 42 -0.75 -8.54 0.95
CA GLU A 42 -2.13 -8.20 0.56
C GLU A 42 -2.16 -7.57 -0.85
N ALA A 43 -1.26 -6.65 -1.16
CA ALA A 43 -1.07 -6.15 -2.53
C ALA A 43 -0.75 -7.28 -3.53
N ALA A 44 0.15 -8.21 -3.18
CA ALA A 44 0.47 -9.34 -4.04
C ALA A 44 -0.74 -10.27 -4.28
N ARG A 45 -1.61 -10.45 -3.27
CA ARG A 45 -2.86 -11.21 -3.41
C ARG A 45 -3.83 -10.52 -4.37
N GLU A 46 -3.99 -9.20 -4.26
CA GLU A 46 -4.85 -8.44 -5.17
C GLU A 46 -4.30 -8.44 -6.61
N MET A 47 -2.98 -8.40 -6.78
CA MET A 47 -2.35 -8.60 -8.09
C MET A 47 -2.64 -10.00 -8.67
N GLY A 48 -2.58 -11.04 -7.83
CA GLY A 48 -2.98 -12.38 -8.23
C GLY A 48 -4.46 -12.47 -8.63
N GLY A 49 -5.34 -11.76 -7.92
CA GLY A 49 -6.75 -11.61 -8.27
C GLY A 49 -6.93 -10.91 -9.62
N LEU A 50 -6.28 -9.77 -9.82
CA LEU A 50 -6.30 -9.01 -11.07
C LEU A 50 -5.86 -9.86 -12.27
N HIS A 51 -4.81 -10.66 -12.12
CA HIS A 51 -4.36 -11.57 -13.18
C HIS A 51 -5.42 -12.62 -13.54
N ARG A 52 -6.16 -13.15 -12.56
CA ARG A 52 -7.27 -14.08 -12.82
C ARG A 52 -8.41 -13.42 -13.57
N GLU A 53 -8.79 -12.21 -13.18
CA GLU A 53 -9.85 -11.44 -13.86
C GLU A 53 -9.46 -11.12 -15.32
N LEU A 54 -8.19 -10.77 -15.57
CA LEU A 54 -7.68 -10.55 -16.92
C LEU A 54 -7.69 -11.85 -17.75
N ASN A 55 -7.30 -12.98 -17.15
CA ASN A 55 -7.35 -14.27 -17.82
C ASN A 55 -8.79 -14.69 -18.15
N ALA A 56 -9.76 -14.42 -17.26
CA ALA A 56 -11.17 -14.65 -17.52
C ALA A 56 -11.66 -13.81 -18.71
N MET A 57 -11.38 -12.50 -18.71
CA MET A 57 -11.69 -11.63 -19.84
C MET A 57 -11.06 -12.13 -21.16
N TRP A 58 -9.84 -12.65 -21.10
CA TRP A 58 -9.17 -13.21 -22.28
C TRP A 58 -9.88 -14.45 -22.82
N MET A 59 -10.44 -15.29 -21.94
CA MET A 59 -11.24 -16.46 -22.35
C MET A 59 -12.58 -16.04 -22.96
N ASP A 60 -13.18 -14.95 -22.49
CA ASP A 60 -14.41 -14.39 -23.08
C ASP A 60 -14.13 -13.88 -24.51
N VAL A 61 -13.00 -13.19 -24.73
CA VAL A 61 -12.53 -12.81 -26.08
C VAL A 61 -12.39 -14.04 -26.97
N TYR A 62 -11.69 -15.08 -26.50
CA TYR A 62 -11.47 -16.29 -27.28
C TYR A 62 -12.77 -17.02 -27.61
N SER A 63 -13.77 -16.92 -26.74
CA SER A 63 -15.09 -17.52 -26.90
C SER A 63 -16.03 -16.69 -27.78
N ASN A 64 -15.56 -15.54 -28.31
CA ASN A 64 -16.38 -14.56 -29.04
C ASN A 64 -17.62 -14.10 -28.23
N ASP A 65 -17.47 -13.94 -26.92
CA ASP A 65 -18.55 -13.41 -26.09
C ASP A 65 -18.90 -11.99 -26.57
N PRO A 66 -20.16 -11.71 -26.94
CA PRO A 66 -20.57 -10.39 -27.40
C PRO A 66 -20.54 -9.33 -26.27
N GLN A 67 -20.43 -9.72 -25.00
CA GLN A 67 -20.43 -8.82 -23.85
C GLN A 67 -19.39 -9.21 -22.79
N ILE A 68 -18.22 -8.58 -22.86
CA ILE A 68 -17.14 -8.77 -21.87
C ILE A 68 -17.28 -7.76 -20.73
N SER A 69 -17.29 -8.25 -19.49
CA SER A 69 -17.32 -7.41 -18.29
C SER A 69 -15.92 -7.04 -17.82
N THR A 70 -15.69 -5.75 -17.54
CA THR A 70 -14.43 -5.24 -16.98
C THR A 70 -14.50 -5.03 -15.46
N LYS A 71 -15.64 -5.32 -14.84
CA LYS A 71 -15.90 -5.00 -13.43
C LYS A 71 -14.88 -5.64 -12.49
N GLY A 72 -14.57 -6.93 -12.69
CA GLY A 72 -13.60 -7.65 -11.86
C GLY A 72 -12.20 -7.05 -11.95
N VAL A 73 -11.75 -6.71 -13.17
CA VAL A 73 -10.47 -6.02 -13.40
C VAL A 73 -10.45 -4.66 -12.70
N TYR A 74 -11.52 -3.87 -12.82
CA TYR A 74 -11.62 -2.57 -12.15
C TYR A 74 -11.54 -2.72 -10.63
N ASP A 75 -12.36 -3.58 -10.04
CA ASP A 75 -12.42 -3.77 -8.59
C ASP A 75 -11.08 -4.24 -8.02
N ARG A 76 -10.42 -5.20 -8.68
CA ARG A 76 -9.10 -5.71 -8.27
C ARG A 76 -7.98 -4.69 -8.46
N ALA A 77 -8.02 -3.91 -9.54
CA ALA A 77 -7.03 -2.87 -9.77
C ALA A 77 -7.14 -1.75 -8.72
N VAL A 78 -8.36 -1.36 -8.35
CA VAL A 78 -8.60 -0.39 -7.27
C VAL A 78 -8.14 -0.95 -5.93
N ALA A 79 -8.48 -2.20 -5.60
CA ALA A 79 -8.02 -2.85 -4.37
C ALA A 79 -6.48 -2.90 -4.29
N LEU A 80 -5.82 -3.35 -5.37
CA LEU A 80 -4.36 -3.36 -5.47
C LEU A 80 -3.75 -1.98 -5.22
N ALA A 81 -4.33 -0.92 -5.78
CA ALA A 81 -3.85 0.44 -5.56
C ALA A 81 -3.97 0.88 -4.09
N VAL A 82 -5.06 0.49 -3.41
CA VAL A 82 -5.26 0.75 -1.98
C VAL A 82 -4.18 0.04 -1.15
N GLU A 83 -3.96 -1.25 -1.38
CA GLU A 83 -2.94 -2.03 -0.65
C GLU A 83 -1.53 -1.46 -0.88
N ALA A 84 -1.21 -1.04 -2.11
CA ALA A 84 0.07 -0.40 -2.41
C ALA A 84 0.24 0.96 -1.69
N ILE A 85 -0.85 1.73 -1.55
CA ILE A 85 -0.86 2.97 -0.75
C ILE A 85 -0.64 2.66 0.74
N GLN A 86 -1.21 1.57 1.25
CA GLN A 86 -1.01 1.11 2.62
C GLN A 86 0.43 0.70 2.88
N VAL A 87 1.07 -0.03 1.95
CA VAL A 87 2.52 -0.31 2.01
C VAL A 87 3.33 0.98 2.15
N ALA A 88 3.06 1.97 1.29
CA ALA A 88 3.76 3.25 1.35
C ALA A 88 3.47 4.02 2.66
N ALA A 89 2.23 3.95 3.17
CA ALA A 89 1.86 4.55 4.44
C ALA A 89 2.58 3.88 5.61
N MET A 90 2.66 2.54 5.63
CA MET A 90 3.31 1.79 6.71
C MET A 90 4.83 1.99 6.69
N ALA A 91 5.45 2.11 5.51
CA ALA A 91 6.85 2.50 5.39
C ALA A 91 7.12 3.87 6.03
N ARG A 92 6.29 4.88 5.75
CA ARG A 92 6.41 6.20 6.39
C ARG A 92 6.09 6.16 7.88
N LYS A 93 5.16 5.31 8.31
CA LYS A 93 4.87 5.11 9.74
C LYS A 93 6.10 4.55 10.46
N PHE A 94 6.79 3.59 9.83
CA PHE A 94 8.00 2.98 10.36
C PHE A 94 9.14 3.98 10.54
N GLU A 95 9.46 4.78 9.52
CA GLU A 95 10.46 5.86 9.65
C GLU A 95 10.11 6.84 10.78
N ARG A 96 8.82 7.20 10.92
CA ARG A 96 8.36 8.09 11.99
C ARG A 96 8.45 7.46 13.38
N SER A 97 8.23 6.15 13.49
CA SER A 97 8.38 5.42 14.75
C SER A 97 9.83 5.48 15.25
N GLN A 98 10.80 5.38 14.33
CA GLN A 98 12.23 5.39 14.67
C GLN A 98 12.69 6.75 15.21
N ARG A 99 12.09 7.86 14.77
CA ARG A 99 12.44 9.23 15.22
C ARG A 99 12.00 9.56 16.66
N ARG A 100 11.18 8.71 17.31
CA ARG A 100 10.57 9.00 18.62
C ARG A 100 11.30 8.36 19.81
N ASN A 101 12.63 8.17 19.74
CA ASN A 101 13.45 7.54 20.78
C ASN A 101 12.82 6.26 21.34
N TRP A 102 12.73 5.26 20.48
CA TRP A 102 12.46 3.90 20.91
C TRP A 102 13.42 3.47 22.04
N PRO A 103 13.01 2.63 23.01
CA PRO A 103 13.88 2.12 24.09
C PRO A 103 15.12 1.31 23.65
N GLY A 104 15.35 1.18 22.36
CA GLY A 104 16.42 0.45 21.68
C GLY A 104 16.88 1.12 20.38
N ALA A 105 16.50 2.39 20.15
CA ALA A 105 17.15 3.23 19.16
C ALA A 105 18.44 3.78 19.79
N LYS A 106 19.60 3.56 19.14
CA LYS A 106 20.78 4.37 19.45
C LYS A 106 20.43 5.83 19.13
N GLU A 107 20.84 6.74 20.03
CA GLU A 107 20.41 8.13 20.09
C GLU A 107 20.39 8.83 18.72
N PRO A 108 19.35 9.61 18.40
CA PRO A 108 19.31 10.37 17.17
C PRO A 108 20.23 11.58 17.27
N HIS A 109 21.26 11.62 16.42
CA HIS A 109 21.85 12.88 16.02
C HIS A 109 20.84 13.60 15.13
N TYR A 110 20.37 14.75 15.59
CA TYR A 110 19.51 15.63 14.81
C TYR A 110 20.33 16.20 13.66
N ASP A 111 19.89 15.98 12.43
CA ASP A 111 20.23 16.85 11.32
C ASP A 111 18.99 17.04 10.43
N GLU A 112 18.93 18.22 9.86
CA GLU A 112 17.74 19.03 9.66
C GLU A 112 16.97 18.71 8.37
N GLU A 113 15.83 19.40 8.28
CA GLU A 113 14.84 19.52 7.20
C GLU A 113 15.30 19.30 5.75
N GLU A 114 14.44 18.67 4.94
CA GLU A 114 14.28 19.06 3.54
C GLU A 114 12.81 19.37 3.25
N LYS A 115 12.61 20.57 2.71
CA LYS A 115 11.35 21.23 2.33
C LYS A 115 10.74 20.64 1.06
#